data_AF-A0A524I9W8-F1
#
_entry.id   AF-A0A524I9W8-F1
#
_cell.length_a   1.000
_cell.length_b   1.000
_cell.length_c   1.000
_cell.angle_alpha   90.00
_cell.angle_beta   90.00
_cell.angle_gamma   90.00
#
_symmetry.space_group_name_H-M   'P 1'
#
loop_
_entity.id
_entity.type
_entity.pdbx_description
1 polymer ?
#
loop_
_entity_poly.entity_id
_entity_poly.type
_entity_poly.pdbx_seq_one_letter_code
_entity_poly.pdbx_strand_id
1 'polypeptide(L)' 'MAKNPLVELGRLGQSPWLDFIERGLVLSGGLLRLVSEDGITGVTSNPTIFEKAISA' A
#
# COMPACT_ATOMS: atom_id res chain seq x y z
N MET A 1 -13.07 -11.08 -14.95
CA MET A 1 -12.35 -10.05 -14.15
C MET A 1 -10.95 -9.93 -14.70
N ALA A 2 -10.45 -8.71 -14.91
CA ALA A 2 -9.07 -8.51 -15.33
C ALA A 2 -8.11 -8.98 -14.23
N LYS A 3 -6.97 -9.55 -14.62
CA LYS A 3 -5.94 -10.05 -13.70
C LYS A 3 -5.35 -8.87 -12.92
N ASN A 4 -5.22 -8.95 -11.59
CA ASN A 4 -4.59 -7.90 -10.79
C ASN A 4 -3.09 -7.79 -11.17
N PRO A 5 -2.63 -6.66 -11.76
CA PRO A 5 -1.25 -6.54 -12.24
C PRO A 5 -0.21 -6.62 -11.11
N LEU A 6 -0.53 -6.16 -9.90
CA LEU A 6 0.39 -6.19 -8.76
C LEU A 6 0.62 -7.62 -8.25
N VAL A 7 -0.44 -8.43 -8.24
CA VAL A 7 -0.34 -9.86 -7.91
C VAL A 7 0.51 -10.60 -8.96
N GLU A 8 0.37 -10.24 -10.24
CA GLU A 8 1.21 -10.82 -11.29
C GLU A 8 2.68 -10.38 -11.16
N LEU A 9 2.93 -9.13 -10.78
CA LEU A 9 4.27 -8.62 -10.51
C LEU A 9 4.97 -9.44 -9.42
N GLY A 10 4.24 -9.81 -8.36
CA GLY A 10 4.71 -10.72 -7.31
C GLY A 10 5.12 -12.11 -7.85
N ARG A 11 4.37 -12.66 -8.81
CA ARG A 11 4.72 -13.95 -9.46
C ARG A 11 5.97 -13.87 -10.32
N LEU A 12 6.31 -12.69 -10.80
CA LEU A 12 7.55 -12.42 -11.53
C LEU A 12 8.74 -12.14 -10.60
N GLY A 13 8.54 -12.23 -9.27
CA GLY A 13 9.59 -12.02 -8.27
C GLY A 13 9.79 -10.56 -7.84
N GLN A 14 8.93 -9.64 -8.29
CA GLN A 14 9.01 -8.23 -7.93
C GLN A 14 8.01 -7.89 -6.82
N SER A 15 8.49 -7.18 -5.80
CA SER A 15 7.70 -6.79 -4.63
C SER A 15 7.19 -5.34 -4.77
N PRO A 16 5.88 -5.10 -4.95
CA PRO A 16 5.33 -3.74 -5.01
C PRO A 16 5.13 -3.14 -3.61
N TRP A 17 5.54 -1.89 -3.45
CA TRP A 17 5.43 -1.13 -2.20
C TRP A 17 4.54 0.09 -2.40
N LEU A 18 3.80 0.48 -1.35
CA LEU A 18 2.96 1.66 -1.33
C LEU A 18 3.75 2.87 -0.78
N ASP A 19 3.92 3.92 -1.58
CA ASP A 19 4.57 5.18 -1.15
C ASP A 19 3.58 6.14 -0.49
N PHE A 20 2.89 5.64 0.52
CA PHE A 20 1.89 6.38 1.28
C PHE A 20 1.55 5.66 2.58
N ILE A 21 1.36 6.42 3.66
CA ILE A 21 0.81 5.91 4.91
C ILE A 21 0.13 7.03 5.70
N GLU A 22 -1.03 6.73 6.26
CA GLU A 22 -1.72 7.61 7.20
C GLU A 22 -2.52 6.80 8.22
N ARG A 23 -2.96 7.45 9.30
CA ARG A 23 -3.72 6.79 10.37
C ARG A 23 -5.05 6.22 9.87
N GLY A 24 -5.78 6.96 9.02
CA GLY A 24 -7.08 6.55 8.48
C GLY A 24 -7.00 5.27 7.65
N LEU A 25 -5.99 5.16 6.79
CA LEU A 25 -5.72 3.97 5.97
C LEU A 25 -5.51 2.71 6.83
N VAL A 26 -4.83 2.84 7.97
CA VAL A 26 -4.59 1.72 8.89
C VAL A 26 -5.86 1.37 9.67
N LEU A 27 -6.49 2.35 10.31
CA LEU A 27 -7.64 2.11 11.20
C LEU A 27 -8.89 1.65 10.45
N SER A 28 -9.07 2.05 9.20
CA SER A 28 -10.18 1.60 8.35
C SER A 28 -10.00 0.16 7.83
N GLY A 29 -8.84 -0.46 8.03
CA GLY A 29 -8.47 -1.73 7.41
C GLY A 29 -8.12 -1.61 5.92
N GLY A 30 -8.00 -0.39 5.38
CA GLY A 30 -7.60 -0.17 3.99
C GLY A 30 -6.22 -0.74 3.67
N LEU A 31 -5.24 -0.54 4.56
CA LEU A 31 -3.90 -1.14 4.38
C LEU A 31 -3.97 -2.69 4.37
N LEU A 32 -4.79 -3.27 5.24
CA LEU A 32 -4.97 -4.73 5.28
C LEU A 32 -5.52 -5.24 3.94
N ARG A 33 -6.52 -4.54 3.37
CA ARG A 33 -7.10 -4.88 2.07
C ARG A 33 -6.05 -4.83 0.96
N LEU A 34 -5.24 -3.78 0.92
CA LEU A 34 -4.16 -3.63 -0.07
C LEU A 34 -3.15 -4.78 -0.01
N VAL A 35 -2.86 -5.29 1.19
CA VAL A 35 -1.99 -6.48 1.35
C VAL A 35 -2.72 -7.75 0.91
N SER A 36 -3.94 -7.99 1.38
CA SER A 36 -4.65 -9.26 1.17
C SER A 36 -5.22 -9.45 -0.23
N GLU A 37 -5.64 -8.36 -0.88
CA GLU A 37 -6.34 -8.39 -2.17
C GLU A 37 -5.48 -7.86 -3.32
N ASP A 38 -4.65 -6.85 -3.06
CA ASP A 38 -3.88 -6.16 -4.10
C ASP A 38 -2.39 -6.57 -4.17
N GLY A 39 -1.90 -7.34 -3.20
CA GLY A 39 -0.52 -7.84 -3.23
C GLY A 39 0.54 -6.80 -2.89
N ILE A 40 0.18 -5.72 -2.19
CA ILE A 40 1.16 -4.80 -1.60
C ILE A 40 1.98 -5.55 -0.54
N THR A 41 3.30 -5.38 -0.61
CA THR A 41 4.26 -6.14 0.23
C THR A 41 5.06 -5.26 1.19
N GLY A 42 4.95 -3.95 1.07
CA GLY A 42 5.66 -2.99 1.90
C GLY A 42 5.07 -1.59 1.78
N VAL A 43 5.49 -0.71 2.68
CA VAL A 43 5.13 0.71 2.68
C VAL A 43 6.38 1.55 2.85
N THR A 44 6.39 2.74 2.25
CA THR A 44 7.39 3.77 2.53
C THR A 44 6.75 5.00 3.15
N SER A 45 7.55 5.70 3.93
CA SER A 45 7.24 7.01 4.47
C SER A 45 8.41 7.95 4.23
N ASN A 46 8.12 9.24 4.14
CA ASN A 46 9.11 10.30 4.10
C ASN A 46 8.54 11.54 4.84
N PRO A 47 9.35 12.58 5.12
CA PRO A 47 8.88 13.76 5.86
C PRO A 47 7.62 14.40 5.26
N THR A 48 7.55 14.53 3.93
CA THR A 48 6.40 15.11 3.23
C THR A 48 5.14 14.25 3.39
N ILE A 49 5.25 12.92 3.38
CA ILE A 49 4.12 12.01 3.62
C ILE A 49 3.63 12.16 5.06
N PHE A 50 4.53 12.22 6.04
CA PHE A 50 4.14 12.41 7.44
C PHE A 50 3.46 13.75 7.70
N GLU A 51 3.98 14.84 7.13
CA GLU A 51 3.38 16.17 7.26
C GLU A 51 1.92 16.16 6.76
N LYS A 52 1.68 15.54 5.59
CA LYS A 52 0.33 15.39 5.03
C LYS A 52 -0.57 14.51 5.91
N ALA A 53 -0.05 13.39 6.41
CA ALA A 53 -0.80 12.44 7.22
C ALA A 53 -1.19 12.98 8.61
N ILE A 54 -0.43 13.93 9.16
CA ILE A 54 -0.73 14.60 10.44
C ILE A 54 -1.73 15.74 10.26
N SER A 55 -1.71 16.40 9.11
CA SER A 55 -2.59 17.53 8.79
C SER A 55 -3.99 17.12 8.33
N ALA A 56 -4.19 15.83 8.06
CA ALA A 56 -5.44 15.23 7.59
C ALA A 56 -6.41 14.84 8.72
#